data_AF-A0A822C8H0-F1
#
_entry.id   AF-A0A822C8H0-F1
#
_cell.length_a   1.000
_cell.length_b   1.000
_cell.length_c   1.000
_cell.angle_alpha   90.00
_cell.angle_beta   90.00
_cell.angle_gamma   90.00
#
_symmetry.space_group_name_H-M   'P 1'
#
loop_
_entity.id
_entity.type
_entity.pdbx_description
1 polymer ?
#
loop_
_entity_poly.entity_id
_entity_poly.type
_entity_poly.pdbx_seq_one_letter_code
_entity_poly.pdbx_strand_id
1 'polypeptide(L)'
;MTTNLSKEDILEELDETIKTDSNVTISTTISQSLEYLDVTIENINGHLKISIYHKSASEPYILPYESDQPRHVHANLIYIALVRAARKCSNVEDFDMDRLSTEMILLVKGYPSKFIQHHIKKIFVKYDSMSVWTE
;
A
#
# COMPACT_ATOMS: atom_id res chain seq x y z
N MET A 1 7.50 17.56 -1.37
CA MET A 1 7.81 18.98 -1.22
C MET A 1 6.59 19.62 -0.58
N THR A 2 6.73 20.31 0.54
CA THR A 2 5.64 21.07 1.17
C THR A 2 6.01 22.54 1.06
N THR A 3 5.11 23.38 0.57
CA THR A 3 5.36 24.79 0.32
C THR A 3 4.23 25.64 0.88
N ASN A 4 4.56 26.87 1.26
CA ASN A 4 3.60 27.90 1.70
C ASN A 4 3.25 28.87 0.56
N LEU A 5 3.72 28.59 -0.66
CA LEU A 5 3.42 29.37 -1.85
C LEU A 5 1.93 29.33 -2.18
N SER A 6 1.45 30.40 -2.81
CA SER A 6 0.08 30.39 -3.35
C SER A 6 -0.03 29.35 -4.47
N LYS A 7 -1.26 28.97 -4.81
CA LYS A 7 -1.49 28.03 -5.90
C LYS A 7 -0.94 28.57 -7.22
N GLU A 8 -1.09 29.87 -7.43
CA GLU A 8 -0.64 30.58 -8.62
C GLU A 8 0.88 30.51 -8.76
N ASP A 9 1.61 30.80 -7.67
CA ASP A 9 3.09 30.75 -7.66
C ASP A 9 3.61 29.33 -7.94
N ILE A 10 2.93 28.29 -7.40
CA ILE A 10 3.30 26.89 -7.64
C ILE A 10 3.14 26.52 -9.12
N LEU A 11 2.06 26.99 -9.76
CA LEU A 11 1.82 26.71 -11.17
C LEU A 11 2.83 27.42 -12.06
N GLU A 12 3.20 28.65 -11.73
CA GLU A 12 4.22 29.40 -12.46
C GLU A 12 5.58 28.70 -12.40
N GLU A 13 6.02 28.26 -11.22
CA GLU A 13 7.28 27.54 -11.05
C GLU A 13 7.30 26.19 -11.79
N LEU A 14 6.15 25.48 -11.81
CA LEU A 14 5.99 24.26 -12.59
C LEU A 14 6.09 24.52 -14.09
N ASP A 15 5.47 25.58 -14.60
CA ASP A 15 5.53 25.97 -16.02
C ASP A 15 6.94 26.39 -16.45
N GLU A 16 7.70 27.07 -15.59
CA GLU A 16 9.12 27.37 -15.83
C GLU A 16 9.98 26.10 -15.86
N THR A 17 9.72 25.18 -14.94
CA THR A 17 10.45 23.91 -14.87
C THR A 17 10.22 23.06 -16.12
N ILE A 18 8.98 22.98 -16.62
CA ILE A 18 8.64 22.27 -17.86
C ILE A 18 9.41 22.82 -19.07
N LYS A 19 9.64 24.15 -19.11
CA LYS A 19 10.38 24.79 -20.21
C LYS A 19 11.88 24.50 -20.19
N THR A 20 12.42 24.02 -19.06
CA THR A 20 13.87 23.86 -18.87
C THR A 20 14.42 22.61 -19.55
N ASP A 21 13.64 21.53 -19.62
CA ASP A 21 14.04 20.28 -20.30
C ASP A 21 12.91 19.74 -21.17
N SER A 22 13.12 19.75 -22.49
CA SER A 22 12.13 19.28 -23.48
C SER A 22 11.84 17.78 -23.40
N ASN A 23 12.65 16.99 -22.69
CA ASN A 23 12.44 15.55 -22.50
C ASN A 23 11.61 15.22 -21.25
N VAL A 24 11.30 16.21 -20.41
CA VAL A 24 10.56 16.02 -19.16
C VAL A 24 9.18 16.67 -19.27
N THR A 25 8.14 15.84 -19.28
CA THR A 25 6.76 16.32 -19.21
C THR A 25 6.29 16.26 -17.76
N ILE A 26 5.94 17.42 -17.18
CA ILE A 26 5.31 17.50 -15.86
C ILE A 26 3.82 17.75 -16.06
N SER A 27 2.98 16.89 -15.49
CA SER A 27 1.52 17.07 -15.48
C SER A 27 1.05 17.35 -14.05
N THR A 28 0.24 18.40 -13.89
CA THR A 28 -0.27 18.81 -12.59
C THR A 28 -1.75 18.49 -12.47
N THR A 29 -2.17 17.95 -11.34
CA THR A 29 -3.58 17.70 -11.05
C THR A 29 -3.85 18.04 -9.59
N ILE A 30 -4.95 18.74 -9.34
CA ILE A 30 -5.41 19.05 -7.99
C ILE A 30 -6.56 18.10 -7.68
N SER A 31 -6.38 17.28 -6.64
CA SER A 31 -7.35 16.30 -6.21
C SER A 31 -7.32 16.16 -4.69
N GLN A 32 -8.43 15.71 -4.12
CA GLN A 32 -8.50 15.33 -2.71
C GLN A 32 -7.85 13.96 -2.44
N SER A 33 -7.73 13.12 -3.48
CA SER A 33 -7.08 11.82 -3.41
C SER A 33 -6.09 11.64 -4.57
N LEU A 34 -4.94 11.04 -4.29
CA LEU A 34 -3.89 10.78 -5.25
C LEU A 34 -3.34 9.35 -5.09
N GLU A 35 -3.27 8.64 -6.20
CA GLU A 35 -2.56 7.37 -6.31
C GLU A 35 -1.09 7.67 -6.62
N TYR A 36 -0.17 7.22 -5.76
CA TYR A 36 1.26 7.41 -5.96
C TYR A 36 2.05 6.15 -5.59
N LEU A 37 2.73 5.57 -6.58
CA LEU A 37 3.39 4.28 -6.46
C LEU A 37 2.40 3.22 -5.96
N ASP A 38 2.59 2.77 -4.73
CA ASP A 38 1.83 1.69 -4.12
C ASP A 38 0.89 2.16 -2.99
N VAL A 39 0.64 3.47 -2.89
CA VAL A 39 -0.25 4.05 -1.88
C VAL A 39 -1.27 4.98 -2.50
N THR A 40 -2.43 5.05 -1.85
CA THR A 40 -3.41 6.11 -2.05
C THR A 40 -3.27 7.10 -0.91
N ILE A 41 -3.16 8.37 -1.24
CA ILE A 41 -3.08 9.47 -0.28
C ILE A 41 -4.36 10.28 -0.42
N GLU A 42 -5.14 10.38 0.65
CA GLU A 42 -6.38 11.12 0.72
C GLU A 42 -6.25 12.25 1.75
N ASN A 43 -6.69 13.46 1.38
CA ASN A 43 -6.79 14.58 2.31
C ASN A 43 -8.20 14.63 2.90
N ILE A 44 -8.31 14.34 4.20
CA ILE A 44 -9.54 14.41 4.97
C ILE A 44 -9.44 15.61 5.91
N ASN A 45 -10.06 16.72 5.55
CA ASN A 45 -10.12 17.95 6.36
C ASN A 45 -8.74 18.46 6.83
N GLY A 46 -7.72 18.39 5.98
CA GLY A 46 -6.35 18.81 6.29
C GLY A 46 -5.45 17.70 6.84
N HIS A 47 -5.99 16.50 7.07
CA HIS A 47 -5.23 15.34 7.51
C HIS A 47 -4.99 14.37 6.36
N LEU A 48 -3.73 13.94 6.18
CA LEU A 48 -3.38 12.96 5.16
C LEU A 48 -3.62 11.55 5.69
N LYS A 49 -4.61 10.88 5.10
CA LYS A 49 -4.87 9.45 5.24
C LYS A 49 -4.12 8.71 4.13
N ILE A 50 -3.34 7.70 4.49
CA ILE A 50 -2.57 6.89 3.54
C ILE A 50 -3.06 5.44 3.66
N SER A 51 -3.36 4.81 2.54
CA SER A 51 -3.73 3.40 2.43
C SER A 51 -2.95 2.73 1.30
N ILE A 52 -2.96 1.40 1.24
CA ILE A 52 -2.32 0.67 0.15
C ILE A 52 -3.16 0.81 -1.12
N TYR A 53 -2.50 1.17 -2.23
CA TYR A 53 -3.12 1.20 -3.53
C TYR A 53 -2.98 -0.16 -4.23
N HIS A 54 -4.10 -0.71 -4.68
CA HIS A 54 -4.16 -1.92 -5.50
C HIS A 54 -4.66 -1.57 -6.89
N LYS A 55 -3.76 -1.54 -7.86
CA LYS A 55 -4.10 -1.23 -9.25
C LYS A 55 -5.01 -2.32 -9.82
N SER A 56 -6.24 -1.93 -10.19
CA SER A 56 -7.30 -2.87 -10.60
C SER A 56 -6.97 -3.71 -11.84
N ALA A 57 -6.08 -3.20 -12.70
CA ALA A 57 -5.66 -3.86 -13.94
C ALA A 57 -4.46 -4.80 -13.77
N SER A 58 -3.84 -4.86 -12.59
CA SER A 58 -2.71 -5.76 -12.33
C SER A 58 -3.13 -6.92 -11.45
N GLU A 59 -2.85 -8.14 -11.91
CA GLU A 59 -2.91 -9.29 -11.04
C GLU A 59 -1.96 -9.06 -9.84
N PRO A 60 -2.40 -9.34 -8.60
CA PRO A 60 -1.50 -9.27 -7.46
C PRO A 60 -0.29 -10.18 -7.73
N TYR A 61 0.92 -9.63 -7.59
CA TYR A 61 2.18 -10.38 -7.70
C TYR A 61 2.39 -11.31 -6.49
N ILE A 62 1.37 -12.11 -6.15
CA ILE A 62 1.43 -13.18 -5.17
C ILE A 62 1.58 -14.49 -5.93
N LEU A 63 2.73 -15.12 -5.69
CA LEU A 63 3.09 -16.43 -6.21
C LEU A 63 2.04 -17.49 -5.81
N PRO A 64 1.47 -18.28 -6.74
CA PRO A 64 0.57 -19.38 -6.42
C PRO A 64 1.18 -20.40 -5.45
N TYR A 65 0.37 -21.00 -4.58
CA TYR A 65 0.89 -21.94 -3.56
C TYR A 65 1.45 -23.24 -4.16
N GLU A 66 0.96 -23.64 -5.33
CA GLU A 66 1.42 -24.84 -6.05
C GLU A 66 2.73 -24.65 -6.80
N SER A 67 3.27 -23.43 -6.84
CA SER A 67 4.57 -23.21 -7.47
C SER A 67 5.67 -24.01 -6.77
N ASP A 68 6.67 -24.46 -7.51
CA ASP A 68 7.83 -25.17 -6.97
C ASP A 68 8.79 -24.21 -6.25
N GLN A 69 8.33 -23.65 -5.13
CA GLN A 69 9.11 -22.76 -4.27
C GLN A 69 9.11 -23.30 -2.84
N PRO A 70 10.20 -23.10 -2.09
CA PRO A 70 10.25 -23.52 -0.70
C PRO A 70 9.16 -22.88 0.17
N ARG A 71 8.63 -23.62 1.15
CA ARG A 71 7.60 -23.13 2.09
C ARG A 71 7.96 -21.80 2.77
N HIS A 72 9.24 -21.56 3.03
CA HIS A 72 9.68 -20.31 3.66
C HIS A 72 9.48 -19.09 2.75
N VAL A 73 9.50 -19.25 1.42
CA VAL A 73 9.21 -18.18 0.45
C VAL A 73 7.74 -17.79 0.54
N HIS A 74 6.85 -18.78 0.52
CA HIS A 74 5.41 -18.59 0.72
C HIS A 74 5.08 -17.91 2.05
N ALA A 75 5.73 -18.33 3.15
CA ALA A 75 5.58 -17.68 4.44
C ALA A 75 6.10 -16.23 4.45
N ASN A 76 7.21 -15.97 3.75
CA ASN A 76 7.80 -14.65 3.68
C ASN A 76 6.95 -13.67 2.86
N LEU A 77 6.21 -14.13 1.86
CA LEU A 77 5.26 -13.30 1.11
C LEU A 77 4.18 -12.73 2.04
N ILE A 78 3.60 -13.56 2.90
CA ILE A 78 2.62 -13.13 3.92
C ILE A 78 3.25 -12.10 4.86
N TYR A 79 4.48 -12.34 5.31
CA TYR A 79 5.22 -11.43 6.16
C TYR A 79 5.44 -10.05 5.53
N ILE A 80 5.96 -10.03 4.30
CA ILE A 80 6.27 -8.80 3.59
C ILE A 80 5.00 -7.99 3.32
N ALA A 81 3.91 -8.64 2.91
CA ALA A 81 2.64 -7.97 2.65
C ALA A 81 2.12 -7.25 3.90
N LEU A 82 2.06 -7.94 5.04
CA LEU A 82 1.57 -7.34 6.28
C LEU A 82 2.50 -6.25 6.83
N VAL A 83 3.82 -6.46 6.80
CA VAL A 83 4.77 -5.44 7.27
C VAL A 83 4.70 -4.20 6.37
N ARG A 84 4.51 -4.38 5.06
CA ARG A 84 4.31 -3.26 4.14
C ARG A 84 3.04 -2.48 4.47
N ALA A 85 1.92 -3.16 4.68
CA ALA A 85 0.67 -2.52 5.10
C ALA A 85 0.86 -1.71 6.38
N ALA A 86 1.44 -2.33 7.41
CA ALA A 86 1.67 -1.70 8.72
C ALA A 86 2.60 -0.46 8.64
N ARG A 87 3.52 -0.42 7.67
CA ARG A 87 4.43 0.71 7.46
C ARG A 87 3.82 1.84 6.66
N LYS A 88 2.77 1.58 5.88
CA LYS A 88 2.22 2.52 4.89
C LYS A 88 0.87 3.07 5.30
N CYS A 89 0.01 2.26 5.91
CA CYS A 89 -1.29 2.71 6.36
C CYS A 89 -1.17 3.71 7.50
N SER A 90 -1.95 4.80 7.45
CA SER A 90 -1.95 5.83 8.49
C SER A 90 -2.73 5.43 9.74
N ASN A 91 -3.64 4.47 9.63
CA ASN A 91 -4.50 4.00 10.73
C ASN A 91 -4.66 2.47 10.67
N VAL A 92 -5.26 1.93 11.73
CA VAL A 92 -5.41 0.50 11.94
C VAL A 92 -6.48 -0.09 11.02
N GLU A 93 -7.53 0.67 10.73
CA GLU A 93 -8.64 0.24 9.89
C GLU A 93 -8.19 -0.01 8.45
N ASP A 94 -7.38 0.90 7.88
CA ASP A 94 -6.81 0.74 6.55
C ASP A 94 -5.81 -0.43 6.49
N PHE A 95 -5.07 -0.66 7.57
CA PHE A 95 -4.22 -1.83 7.70
C PHE A 95 -5.04 -3.12 7.71
N ASP A 96 -6.13 -3.18 8.47
CA ASP A 96 -6.97 -4.37 8.54
C ASP A 96 -7.65 -4.67 7.20
N MET A 97 -8.10 -3.63 6.49
CA MET A 97 -8.62 -3.77 5.13
C MET A 97 -7.57 -4.35 4.16
N ASP A 98 -6.33 -3.89 4.24
CA ASP A 98 -5.24 -4.42 3.39
C ASP A 98 -4.86 -5.86 3.78
N ARG A 99 -4.88 -6.18 5.08
CA ARG A 99 -4.69 -7.54 5.60
C ARG A 99 -5.77 -8.49 5.06
N LEU A 100 -7.04 -8.10 5.13
CA LEU A 100 -8.17 -8.87 4.60
C LEU A 100 -8.07 -9.08 3.09
N SER A 101 -7.72 -8.03 2.35
CA SER A 101 -7.46 -8.11 0.91
C SER A 101 -6.34 -9.11 0.59
N THR A 102 -5.23 -9.02 1.33
CA THR A 102 -4.09 -9.94 1.20
C THR A 102 -4.50 -11.39 1.49
N GLU A 103 -5.26 -11.62 2.56
CA GLU A 103 -5.77 -12.95 2.92
C GLU A 103 -6.67 -13.53 1.80
N MET A 104 -7.58 -12.72 1.24
CA MET A 104 -8.41 -13.12 0.11
C MET A 104 -7.57 -13.50 -1.12
N ILE A 105 -6.58 -12.70 -1.48
CA ILE A 105 -5.70 -13.00 -2.62
C ILE A 105 -4.94 -14.30 -2.40
N LEU A 106 -4.40 -14.53 -1.19
CA LEU A 106 -3.71 -15.78 -0.86
C LEU A 106 -4.62 -17.00 -0.98
N LEU A 107 -5.87 -16.91 -0.53
CA LEU A 107 -6.86 -17.98 -0.69
C LEU A 107 -7.14 -18.27 -2.17
N VAL A 108 -7.34 -17.24 -2.99
CA VAL A 108 -7.52 -17.38 -4.44
C VAL A 108 -6.29 -18.01 -5.10
N LYS A 109 -5.09 -17.74 -4.59
CA LYS A 109 -3.81 -18.32 -5.04
C LYS A 109 -3.55 -19.73 -4.48
N GLY A 110 -4.52 -20.35 -3.81
CA GLY A 110 -4.47 -21.73 -3.34
C GLY A 110 -3.75 -21.94 -2.01
N TYR A 111 -3.45 -20.88 -1.26
CA TYR A 111 -2.80 -21.03 0.05
C TYR A 111 -3.77 -21.67 1.05
N PRO A 112 -3.36 -22.69 1.83
CA PRO A 112 -4.22 -23.28 2.84
C PRO A 112 -4.57 -22.26 3.93
N SER A 113 -5.86 -22.10 4.25
CA SER A 113 -6.32 -21.15 5.28
C SER A 113 -5.56 -21.29 6.62
N LYS A 114 -5.32 -22.53 7.09
CA LYS A 114 -4.53 -22.78 8.31
C LYS A 114 -3.09 -22.27 8.21
N PHE A 115 -2.48 -22.35 7.02
CA PHE A 115 -1.13 -21.84 6.78
C PHE A 115 -1.12 -20.31 6.86
N ILE A 116 -2.10 -19.66 6.22
CA ILE A 116 -2.26 -18.21 6.26
C ILE A 116 -2.43 -17.74 7.71
N GLN A 117 -3.44 -18.26 8.41
CA GLN A 117 -3.75 -17.87 9.80
C GLN A 117 -2.58 -18.10 10.74
N HIS A 118 -1.85 -19.22 10.59
CA HIS A 118 -0.66 -19.49 11.39
C HIS A 118 0.40 -18.40 11.22
N HIS A 119 0.70 -18.03 9.97
CA HIS A 119 1.74 -17.04 9.68
C HIS A 119 1.32 -15.63 10.06
N ILE A 120 0.06 -15.27 9.85
CA ILE A 120 -0.49 -13.98 10.30
C ILE A 120 -0.39 -13.89 11.83
N LYS A 121 -0.92 -14.87 12.57
CA LYS A 121 -0.85 -14.88 14.04
C LYS A 121 0.58 -14.76 14.56
N LYS A 122 1.53 -15.45 13.92
CA LYS A 122 2.95 -15.37 14.29
C LYS A 122 3.51 -13.95 14.18
N ILE A 123 3.05 -13.17 13.21
CA ILE A 123 3.46 -11.77 13.01
C ILE A 123 2.89 -10.91 14.12
N PHE A 124 1.59 -11.02 14.40
CA PHE A 124 0.95 -10.27 15.48
C PHE A 124 1.58 -10.55 16.85
N VAL A 125 1.87 -11.81 17.16
CA VAL A 125 2.60 -12.18 18.38
C VAL A 125 4.01 -11.59 18.40
N LYS A 126 4.72 -11.59 17.27
CA LYS A 126 6.09 -11.04 17.18
C LYS A 126 6.14 -9.53 17.46
N TYR A 127 5.11 -8.79 17.07
CA TYR A 127 5.04 -7.34 17.21
C TYR A 127 4.17 -6.87 18.39
N ASP A 128 3.75 -7.79 19.26
CA ASP A 128 2.86 -7.52 20.39
C ASP A 128 1.58 -6.76 20.00
N SER A 129 1.05 -7.05 18.81
CA SER A 129 -0.08 -6.34 18.21
C SER A 129 -1.38 -7.15 18.23
N MET A 130 -1.47 -8.17 19.10
CA MET A 130 -2.62 -9.07 19.18
C MET A 130 -3.95 -8.35 19.47
N SER A 131 -3.92 -7.16 20.09
CA SER A 131 -5.11 -6.33 20.32
C SER A 131 -5.82 -5.93 19.02
N VAL A 132 -5.08 -5.73 17.94
CA VAL A 132 -5.60 -5.36 16.61
C VAL A 132 -6.27 -6.54 15.89
N TRP A 133 -5.99 -7.78 16.33
CA TRP A 133 -6.50 -9.00 15.69
C TRP A 133 -7.86 -9.47 16.24
N THR A 134 -8.24 -9.03 17.45
CA THR A 134 -9.40 -9.57 18.20
C THR A 134 -10.56 -8.60 18.38
N GLU A 135 -10.66 -7.55 17.56
CA GLU A 135 -11.89 -6.74 17.47
C GLU A 135 -12.85 -7.27 16.39
#